data_AF-A0A2D4VWH6-F1
#
_entry.id   AF-A0A2D4VWH6-F1
#
_cell.length_a   1.000
_cell.length_b   1.000
_cell.length_c   1.000
_cell.angle_alpha   90.00
_cell.angle_beta   90.00
_cell.angle_gamma   90.00
#
_symmetry.space_group_name_H-M   'P 1'
#
loop_
_entity.id
_entity.type
_entity.pdbx_description
1 polymer ?
#
loop_
_entity_poly.entity_id
_entity_poly.type
_entity_poly.pdbx_seq_one_letter_code
_entity_poly.pdbx_strand_id
1 'polypeptide(L)'
;MHALAYPIGGHFKIPHGLSNALVLAHVLRFNAVVAPAPYAEMAPYVFPALGQMGPQEAAAAFAEEMAALAEQCGLEARLRDVGIPQDALDLLARDAMNQTRLLVNNPRPVKQSDARAIYQAAW
;
A
#
# COMPACT_ATOMS: atom_id res chain seq x y z
N MET A 1 5.09 3.05 0.11
CA MET A 1 3.88 3.50 0.83
C MET A 1 3.86 5.03 0.94
N HIS A 2 4.69 5.69 1.76
CA HIS A 2 4.70 7.16 1.91
C HIS A 2 4.75 7.98 0.61
N ALA A 3 5.55 7.57 -0.38
CA ALA A 3 5.63 8.23 -1.69
C ALA A 3 4.25 8.33 -2.39
N LEU A 4 3.39 7.33 -2.22
CA LEU A 4 2.04 7.29 -2.80
C LEU A 4 1.00 7.99 -1.89
N ALA A 5 1.26 8.08 -0.58
CA ALA A 5 0.34 8.74 0.35
C ALA A 5 0.44 10.27 0.28
N TYR A 6 1.61 10.84 -0.04
CA TYR A 6 1.80 12.30 -0.10
C TYR A 6 0.90 13.00 -1.12
N PRO A 7 0.77 12.53 -2.38
CA PRO A 7 -0.17 13.12 -3.33
C PRO A 7 -1.63 13.05 -2.87
N ILE A 8 -2.04 11.95 -2.20
CA ILE A 8 -3.40 11.81 -1.65
C ILE A 8 -3.69 12.93 -0.65
N GLY A 9 -2.85 13.07 0.38
CA GLY A 9 -3.03 14.11 1.40
C GLY A 9 -2.86 15.53 0.85
N GLY A 10 -1.97 15.72 -0.12
CA GLY A 10 -1.70 17.01 -0.76
C GLY A 10 -2.92 17.56 -1.51
N HIS A 11 -3.51 16.73 -2.39
CA HIS A 11 -4.63 17.11 -3.25
C HIS A 11 -5.98 17.07 -2.54
N PHE A 12 -6.24 16.04 -1.73
CA PHE A 12 -7.57 15.76 -1.18
C PHE A 12 -7.71 16.04 0.31
N LYS A 13 -6.66 16.53 0.97
CA LYS A 13 -6.64 16.87 2.41
C LYS A 13 -7.00 15.69 3.33
N ILE A 14 -6.80 14.47 2.85
CA ILE A 14 -6.95 13.25 3.63
C ILE A 14 -5.85 13.19 4.70
N PRO A 15 -6.18 12.89 5.97
CA PRO A 15 -5.17 12.74 7.02
C PRO A 15 -4.06 11.76 6.62
N HIS A 16 -2.83 12.04 7.05
CA HIS A 16 -1.68 11.27 6.60
C HIS A 16 -1.76 9.78 6.97
N GLY A 17 -2.24 9.46 8.18
CA GLY A 17 -2.45 8.07 8.61
C GLY A 17 -3.41 7.31 7.69
N LEU A 18 -4.57 7.91 7.38
CA LEU A 18 -5.55 7.33 6.48
C LEU A 18 -5.01 7.20 5.04
N SER A 19 -4.29 8.23 4.55
CA SER A 19 -3.63 8.17 3.23
C SER A 19 -2.66 7.00 3.11
N ASN A 20 -1.92 6.67 4.18
CA ASN A 20 -1.04 5.50 4.20
C ASN A 20 -1.82 4.19 4.25
N ALA A 21 -2.87 4.11 5.07
CA ALA A 21 -3.72 2.93 5.20
C ALA A 21 -4.35 2.52 3.86
N LEU A 22 -4.89 3.48 3.11
CA LEU A 22 -5.54 3.28 1.80
C LEU A 22 -4.65 2.59 0.76
N VAL A 23 -3.33 2.73 0.86
CA VAL A 23 -2.38 2.13 -0.11
C VAL A 23 -1.52 1.01 0.48
N LEU A 24 -1.60 0.77 1.79
CA LEU A 24 -0.65 -0.08 2.51
C LEU A 24 -0.67 -1.51 1.98
N ALA A 25 -1.82 -2.18 2.01
CA ALA A 25 -1.96 -3.57 1.58
C ALA A 25 -1.56 -3.74 0.11
N HIS A 26 -1.91 -2.79 -0.75
CA HIS A 26 -1.56 -2.82 -2.18
C HIS A 26 -0.05 -2.69 -2.42
N VAL A 27 0.64 -1.82 -1.66
CA VAL A 27 2.10 -1.71 -1.71
C VAL A 27 2.78 -2.96 -1.17
N LEU A 28 2.26 -3.56 -0.10
CA LEU A 28 2.78 -4.82 0.45
C LEU A 28 2.70 -5.93 -0.60
N ARG A 29 1.53 -6.11 -1.25
CA ARG A 29 1.35 -7.06 -2.36
C ARG A 29 2.33 -6.81 -3.50
N PHE A 30 2.52 -5.54 -3.89
CA PHE A 30 3.48 -5.17 -4.94
C PHE A 30 4.93 -5.55 -4.56
N ASN A 31 5.35 -5.26 -3.32
CA ASN A 31 6.72 -5.53 -2.87
C ASN A 31 6.97 -7.01 -2.60
N ALA A 32 5.97 -7.75 -2.10
CA ALA A 32 6.08 -9.17 -1.77
C ALA A 32 6.47 -10.04 -2.97
N VAL A 33 6.24 -9.58 -4.21
CA VAL A 33 6.67 -10.27 -5.44
C VAL A 33 8.19 -10.44 -5.52
N VAL A 34 8.97 -9.47 -5.00
CA VAL A 34 10.44 -9.48 -5.10
C VAL A 34 11.14 -9.51 -3.74
N ALA A 35 10.44 -9.10 -2.68
CA ALA A 35 10.98 -9.03 -1.32
C ALA A 35 9.95 -9.57 -0.30
N PRO A 36 9.59 -10.86 -0.33
CA PRO A 36 8.65 -11.45 0.61
C PRO A 36 9.24 -11.66 2.01
N ALA A 37 10.55 -11.91 2.11
CA ALA A 37 11.20 -12.35 3.34
C ALA A 37 10.96 -11.45 4.57
N PRO A 38 11.08 -10.10 4.48
CA PRO A 38 10.83 -9.24 5.64
C PRO A 38 9.39 -9.34 6.15
N TYR A 39 8.41 -9.49 5.26
CA TYR A 39 7.01 -9.64 5.64
C TYR A 39 6.74 -10.99 6.28
N ALA A 40 7.32 -12.06 5.73
CA ALA A 40 7.22 -13.40 6.30
C ALA A 40 7.85 -13.50 7.69
N GLU A 41 8.97 -12.82 7.92
CA GLU A 41 9.64 -12.77 9.22
C GLU A 41 8.77 -12.05 10.27
N MET A 42 8.12 -10.96 9.90
CA MET A 42 7.22 -10.21 10.80
C MET A 42 5.87 -10.91 11.03
N ALA A 43 5.37 -11.63 10.02
CA ALA A 43 4.03 -12.22 10.01
C ALA A 43 3.64 -12.97 11.30
N PRO A 44 4.42 -13.93 11.84
CA PRO A 44 4.02 -14.68 13.03
C PRO A 44 3.91 -13.84 14.31
N TYR A 45 4.59 -12.69 14.37
CA TYR A 45 4.54 -11.81 15.55
C TYR A 45 3.31 -10.90 15.55
N VAL A 46 2.81 -10.55 14.35
CA VAL A 46 1.62 -9.70 14.20
C VAL A 46 0.37 -10.55 14.07
N PHE A 47 0.44 -11.64 13.31
CA PHE A 47 -0.64 -12.57 13.01
C PHE A 47 -0.14 -14.02 13.20
N PRO A 48 -0.24 -14.59 14.42
CA PRO A 48 0.33 -15.89 14.75
C PRO A 48 -0.10 -17.05 13.84
N ALA A 49 -1.28 -16.96 13.23
CA ALA A 49 -1.79 -17.96 12.28
C ALA A 49 -0.93 -18.12 11.01
N LEU A 50 -0.11 -17.11 10.66
CA LEU A 50 0.71 -17.12 9.45
C LEU A 50 2.07 -17.84 9.64
N GLY A 51 2.41 -18.26 10.86
CA GLY A 51 3.77 -18.74 11.19
C GLY A 51 4.22 -20.07 10.57
N GLN A 52 3.31 -20.82 9.93
CA GLN A 52 3.62 -22.10 9.28
C GLN A 52 3.70 -22.00 7.75
N MET A 53 3.45 -20.81 7.19
CA MET A 53 3.43 -20.60 5.74
C MET A 53 4.84 -20.41 5.17
N GLY A 54 5.02 -20.75 3.89
CA GLY A 54 6.25 -20.42 3.16
C GLY A 54 6.40 -18.91 2.97
N PRO A 55 7.61 -18.35 2.76
CA PRO A 55 7.82 -16.90 2.77
C PRO A 55 6.93 -16.10 1.80
N GLN A 56 6.72 -16.61 0.59
CA GLN A 56 5.87 -15.95 -0.41
C GLN A 56 4.39 -15.92 0.01
N GLU A 57 3.91 -17.04 0.54
CA GLU A 57 2.53 -17.21 1.01
C GLU A 57 2.29 -16.37 2.27
N ALA A 58 3.20 -16.42 3.23
CA ALA A 58 3.17 -15.61 4.44
C ALA A 58 3.14 -14.10 4.12
N ALA A 59 3.95 -13.64 3.17
CA ALA A 59 3.97 -12.24 2.75
C ALA A 59 2.67 -11.79 2.07
N ALA A 60 2.07 -12.67 1.24
CA ALA A 60 0.78 -12.41 0.62
C ALA A 60 -0.34 -12.35 1.67
N ALA A 61 -0.40 -13.36 2.55
CA ALA A 61 -1.37 -13.41 3.64
C ALA A 61 -1.21 -12.23 4.62
N PHE A 62 0.02 -11.79 4.90
CA PHE A 62 0.28 -10.60 5.70
C PHE A 62 -0.36 -9.34 5.11
N ALA A 63 -0.32 -9.18 3.79
CA ALA A 63 -0.97 -8.04 3.14
C ALA A 63 -2.50 -8.10 3.26
N GLU A 64 -3.10 -9.30 3.24
CA GLU A 64 -4.54 -9.49 3.47
C GLU A 64 -4.93 -9.21 4.92
N GLU A 65 -4.17 -9.73 5.89
CA GLU A 65 -4.41 -9.48 7.32
C GLU A 65 -4.27 -7.99 7.67
N MET A 66 -3.31 -7.28 7.06
CA MET A 66 -3.18 -5.83 7.22
C MET A 66 -4.37 -5.06 6.63
N ALA A 67 -4.97 -5.55 5.54
CA ALA A 67 -6.19 -4.95 4.97
C ALA A 67 -7.38 -5.19 5.90
N ALA A 68 -7.55 -6.42 6.38
CA ALA A 68 -8.61 -6.77 7.34
C ALA A 68 -8.47 -5.99 8.65
N LEU A 69 -7.25 -5.79 9.15
CA LEU A 69 -6.99 -4.98 10.34
C LEU A 69 -7.40 -3.51 10.14
N ALA A 70 -7.12 -2.93 8.98
CA ALA A 70 -7.55 -1.55 8.68
C ALA A 70 -9.07 -1.42 8.73
N GLU A 71 -9.81 -2.38 8.17
CA GLU A 71 -11.27 -2.43 8.25
C GLU A 71 -11.78 -2.63 9.68
N GLN A 72 -11.15 -3.50 10.47
CA GLN A 72 -11.49 -3.71 11.89
C GLN A 72 -11.28 -2.45 12.74
N CYS A 73 -10.30 -1.62 12.39
CA CYS A 73 -10.08 -0.32 13.00
C CYS A 73 -11.09 0.75 12.57
N GLY A 74 -12.02 0.44 11.65
CA GLY A 74 -13.02 1.37 11.14
C GLY A 74 -12.48 2.39 10.14
N LEU A 75 -11.35 2.09 9.50
CA LEU A 75 -10.79 2.94 8.45
C LEU A 75 -11.47 2.70 7.12
N GLU A 76 -11.59 3.75 6.30
CA GLU A 76 -12.00 3.62 4.92
C GLU A 76 -10.99 2.77 4.13
N ALA A 77 -11.50 1.77 3.41
CA ALA A 77 -10.66 0.79 2.72
C ALA A 77 -10.29 1.22 1.29
N ARG A 78 -11.01 2.19 0.70
CA ARG A 78 -10.86 2.54 -0.72
C ARG A 78 -10.78 4.04 -0.96
N LEU A 79 -10.05 4.43 -2.01
CA LEU A 79 -9.90 5.84 -2.40
C LEU A 79 -11.26 6.50 -2.70
N ARG A 80 -12.21 5.77 -3.30
CA ARG A 80 -13.56 6.30 -3.57
C ARG A 80 -14.38 6.55 -2.31
N ASP A 81 -14.09 5.86 -1.21
CA ASP A 81 -14.81 6.02 0.06
C ASP A 81 -14.45 7.35 0.74
N VAL A 82 -13.29 7.91 0.38
CA VAL A 82 -12.83 9.23 0.85
C VAL A 82 -12.97 10.32 -0.23
N GLY A 83 -13.80 10.08 -1.25
CA GLY A 83 -14.17 11.08 -2.26
C GLY A 83 -13.13 11.33 -3.36
N ILE A 84 -12.15 10.44 -3.54
CA ILE A 84 -11.16 10.55 -4.62
C ILE A 84 -11.75 9.98 -5.93
N PRO A 85 -11.90 10.79 -6.99
CA PRO A 85 -12.45 10.31 -8.25
C PRO A 85 -11.43 9.47 -9.03
N GLN A 86 -11.93 8.56 -9.87
CA GLN A 86 -11.07 7.63 -10.61
C GLN A 86 -10.16 8.33 -11.65
N ASP A 87 -10.56 9.48 -12.15
CA ASP A 87 -9.75 10.28 -13.09
C ASP A 87 -8.55 10.97 -12.41
N ALA A 88 -8.54 11.06 -11.07
CA ALA A 88 -7.41 11.57 -10.31
C ALA A 88 -6.24 10.57 -10.20
N LEU A 89 -6.43 9.29 -10.55
CA LEU A 89 -5.38 8.28 -10.36
C LEU A 89 -4.14 8.54 -11.22
N ASP A 90 -4.31 9.10 -12.41
CA ASP A 90 -3.19 9.50 -13.29
C ASP A 90 -2.40 10.69 -12.72
N LEU A 91 -3.10 11.67 -12.14
CA LEU A 91 -2.51 12.78 -11.40
C LEU A 91 -1.70 12.28 -10.20
N LEU A 92 -2.30 11.43 -9.36
CA LEU A 92 -1.66 10.87 -8.17
C LEU A 92 -0.41 10.06 -8.54
N ALA A 93 -0.49 9.22 -9.57
CA ALA A 93 0.64 8.42 -10.05
C ALA A 93 1.80 9.28 -10.53
N ARG A 94 1.54 10.33 -11.31
CA ARG A 94 2.56 11.27 -11.76
C ARG A 94 3.23 11.97 -10.59
N ASP A 95 2.44 12.50 -9.65
CA ASP A 95 2.97 13.29 -8.54
C ASP A 95 3.69 12.42 -7.50
N ALA A 96 3.33 11.14 -7.39
CA ALA A 96 4.08 10.16 -6.60
C ALA A 96 5.51 10.01 -7.13
N MET A 97 5.73 10.09 -8.45
CA MET A 97 7.07 9.97 -9.06
C MET A 97 8.01 11.12 -8.71
N ASN A 98 7.46 12.26 -8.26
CA ASN A 98 8.26 13.38 -7.75
C ASN A 98 8.84 13.10 -6.35
N GLN A 99 8.38 12.05 -5.66
CA GLN A 99 8.85 11.67 -4.32
C GLN A 99 10.14 10.82 -4.38
N THR A 100 11.13 11.25 -5.18
CA THR A 100 12.33 10.48 -5.55
C THR A 100 13.09 9.90 -4.36
N ARG A 101 13.31 10.70 -3.31
CA ARG A 101 13.98 10.27 -2.06
C ARG A 101 13.24 9.13 -1.34
N LEU A 102 11.92 9.05 -1.46
CA LEU A 102 11.13 7.98 -0.84
C LEU A 102 11.05 6.74 -1.75
N LEU A 103 10.99 6.95 -3.06
CA LEU A 103 10.92 5.86 -4.05
C LEU A 103 12.20 5.05 -4.12
N VAL A 104 13.38 5.69 -4.00
CA VAL A 104 14.68 5.00 -4.03
C VAL A 104 14.87 4.00 -2.88
N ASN A 105 14.13 4.18 -1.78
CA ASN A 105 14.18 3.29 -0.62
C ASN A 105 13.20 2.10 -0.73
N ASN A 106 12.35 2.04 -1.77
CA ASN A 106 11.43 0.92 -1.94
C ASN A 106 12.21 -0.31 -2.45
N PRO A 107 11.99 -1.52 -1.88
CA PRO A 107 12.75 -2.72 -2.27
C PRO A 107 12.51 -3.14 -3.72
N ARG A 108 11.42 -2.66 -4.32
CA ARG A 108 11.08 -2.85 -5.73
C ARG A 108 11.05 -1.50 -6.44
N PRO A 109 11.82 -1.27 -7.52
CA PRO A 109 11.68 -0.04 -8.30
C PRO A 109 10.24 0.17 -8.75
N VAL A 110 9.69 1.36 -8.49
CA VAL A 110 8.31 1.72 -8.82
C VAL A 110 8.32 2.60 -10.07
N LYS A 111 7.66 2.15 -11.14
CA LYS A 111 7.36 2.99 -12.31
C LYS A 111 6.05 3.73 -12.11
N GLN A 112 5.81 4.80 -12.87
CA GLN A 112 4.52 5.50 -12.84
C GLN A 112 3.34 4.55 -13.14
N SER A 113 3.51 3.61 -14.06
CA SER A 113 2.51 2.58 -14.36
C SER A 113 2.21 1.67 -13.16
N ASP A 114 3.24 1.34 -12.37
CA ASP A 114 3.08 0.53 -11.15
C ASP A 114 2.33 1.33 -10.08
N ALA A 115 2.71 2.60 -9.87
CA ALA A 115 2.01 3.49 -8.94
C ALA A 115 0.53 3.66 -9.33
N ARG A 116 0.25 3.85 -10.62
CA ARG A 116 -1.13 3.92 -11.14
C ARG A 116 -1.89 2.62 -10.91
N ALA A 117 -1.26 1.46 -11.14
CA ALA A 117 -1.88 0.16 -10.89
C ALA A 117 -2.20 -0.04 -9.40
N ILE A 118 -1.31 0.41 -8.51
CA ILE A 118 -1.53 0.39 -7.05
C ILE A 118 -2.74 1.27 -6.69
N TYR A 119 -2.81 2.49 -7.20
CA TYR A 119 -3.97 3.35 -6.96
C TYR A 119 -5.26 2.78 -7.53
N GLN A 120 -5.20 2.15 -8.72
CA GLN A 120 -6.37 1.50 -9.33
C GLN A 120 -6.86 0.31 -8.51
N ALA A 121 -5.96 -0.44 -7.89
CA ALA A 121 -6.31 -1.54 -7.00
C ALA A 121 -6.90 -1.04 -5.66
N ALA A 122 -6.51 0.17 -5.24
CA ALA A 122 -7.01 0.83 -4.03
C ALA A 122 -8.31 1.62 -4.23
N TRP A 123 -8.85 1.68 -5.46
CA TRP A 123 -10.00 2.53 -5.79
C TRP A 123 -11.36 1.87 -5.50
#